data_AF-A0AAN7FS60-F1
#
_entry.id   AF-A0AAN7FS60-F1
#
_cell.length_a   1.000
_cell.length_b   1.000
_cell.length_c   1.000
_cell.angle_alpha   90.00
_cell.angle_beta   90.00
_cell.angle_gamma   90.00
#
_symmetry.space_group_name_H-M   'P 1'
#
loop_
_entity.id
_entity.type
_entity.pdbx_description
1 polymer ?
#
loop_
_entity_poly.entity_id
_entity_poly.type
_entity_poly.pdbx_seq_one_letter_code
_entity_poly.pdbx_strand_id
1 'polypeptide(L)'
;MNDYEGQNGKRGRACVVVLGDLGRSPRMQYHALSLARQASLEVDIIAYGGSEPHVAVLSHPSIHIHTMTQWPKIFQGLPRIFRPIMLLLKPIIQFFVLLWFLCLKIPSPDVFIVQNPPSVPTLVAVRWASSLRNSAFIIDWHNFGYTLLGLSLGRNSRFVSVYRWIENRYGKMADGSLCVTKAMQHELAQNWGINATVLYDQPPEFFHPTSLEEKHKLFCRLDKDLCQPLGSGDCVSGGRLGMENYELDETLFPTQVGTGIFLKPNRAALVVSSIRCIWARI
;
A
#
# COMPACT_ATOMS: atom_id res chain seq x y z
N MET A 1 21.42 -2.73 -45.14
CA MET A 1 20.24 -3.52 -44.72
C MET A 1 19.63 -2.73 -43.59
N ASN A 2 18.57 -1.99 -43.90
CA ASN A 2 17.95 -0.99 -43.04
C ASN A 2 16.91 -1.66 -42.14
N ASP A 3 16.98 -1.41 -40.84
CA ASP A 3 15.82 -1.46 -39.95
C ASP A 3 15.71 -0.10 -39.24
N TYR A 4 15.18 0.87 -39.98
CA TYR A 4 14.57 2.07 -39.42
C TYR A 4 13.08 1.78 -39.26
N GLU A 5 12.69 1.13 -38.17
CA GLU A 5 11.30 1.10 -37.71
C GLU A 5 11.09 2.21 -36.66
N GLY A 6 10.09 3.06 -36.92
CA GLY A 6 9.89 4.35 -36.27
C GLY A 6 9.77 4.31 -34.76
N GLN A 7 10.72 4.93 -34.07
CA GLN A 7 10.49 5.40 -32.70
C GLN A 7 9.54 6.58 -32.72
N ASN A 8 8.25 6.30 -32.53
CA ASN A 8 7.26 7.31 -32.21
C ASN A 8 7.71 8.06 -30.94
N GLY A 9 7.67 9.40 -30.94
CA GLY A 9 8.32 10.30 -29.97
C GLY A 9 7.85 10.19 -28.52
N LYS A 10 8.18 9.08 -27.86
CA LYS A 10 7.98 8.85 -26.42
C LYS A 10 8.98 9.68 -25.62
N ARG A 11 8.53 10.30 -24.54
CA ARG A 11 9.31 11.17 -23.65
C ARG A 11 10.28 10.37 -22.77
N GLY A 12 10.11 9.04 -22.68
CA GLY A 12 10.91 8.16 -21.85
C GLY A 12 10.58 8.30 -20.36
N ARG A 13 9.35 8.70 -20.01
CA ARG A 13 8.98 9.03 -18.62
C ARG A 13 7.70 8.33 -18.17
N ALA A 14 7.68 7.90 -16.92
CA ALA A 14 6.50 7.37 -16.26
C ALA A 14 6.25 8.10 -14.94
N CYS A 15 4.98 8.24 -14.56
CA CYS A 15 4.60 8.77 -13.26
C CYS A 15 3.84 7.70 -12.47
N VAL A 16 4.31 7.39 -11.26
CA VAL A 16 3.66 6.48 -10.33
C VAL A 16 2.97 7.29 -9.24
N VAL A 17 1.65 7.14 -9.11
CA VAL A 17 0.82 7.94 -8.20
C VAL A 17 0.31 7.06 -7.06
N VAL A 18 0.71 7.40 -5.83
CA VAL A 18 0.35 6.67 -4.61
C VAL A 18 -0.25 7.65 -3.61
N LEU A 19 -1.57 7.73 -3.53
CA LEU A 19 -2.22 8.65 -2.60
C LEU A 19 -2.30 8.05 -1.17
N GLY A 20 -1.14 7.64 -0.67
CA GLY A 20 -0.87 6.90 0.56
C GLY A 20 0.61 6.98 0.94
N ASP A 21 0.99 6.36 2.05
CA ASP A 21 2.38 6.28 2.52
C ASP A 21 3.20 5.36 1.59
N LEU A 22 4.17 5.95 0.86
CA LEU A 22 4.98 5.21 -0.11
C LEU A 22 5.75 4.04 0.53
N GLY A 23 6.30 4.23 1.73
CA GLY A 23 7.05 3.19 2.43
C GLY A 23 6.20 1.97 2.78
N ARG A 24 4.87 2.12 2.79
CA ARG A 24 3.90 1.04 3.03
C ARG A 24 3.24 0.50 1.75
N SER A 25 3.71 0.94 0.59
CA SER A 25 3.23 0.51 -0.73
C SER A 25 4.32 -0.24 -1.52
N PRO A 26 4.74 -1.45 -1.10
CA PRO A 26 5.81 -2.20 -1.76
C PRO A 26 5.52 -2.48 -3.24
N ARG A 27 4.26 -2.76 -3.60
CA ARG A 27 3.87 -2.99 -5.01
C ARG A 27 4.12 -1.77 -5.90
N MET A 28 3.84 -0.56 -5.41
CA MET A 28 4.08 0.66 -6.19
C MET A 28 5.56 1.02 -6.28
N GLN A 29 6.31 0.76 -5.20
CA GLN A 29 7.77 0.83 -5.24
C GLN A 29 8.33 -0.13 -6.30
N TYR A 30 7.71 -1.29 -6.47
CA TYR A 30 8.10 -2.23 -7.51
C TYR A 30 7.76 -1.82 -8.92
N HIS A 31 6.57 -1.26 -9.13
CA HIS A 31 6.26 -0.65 -10.41
C HIS A 31 7.29 0.40 -10.78
N ALA A 32 7.68 1.27 -9.84
CA ALA A 32 8.72 2.27 -10.09
C ALA A 32 10.07 1.64 -10.44
N LEU A 33 10.50 0.62 -9.71
CA LEU A 33 11.77 -0.08 -9.98
C LEU A 33 11.76 -0.83 -11.30
N SER A 34 10.67 -1.52 -11.65
CA SER A 34 10.56 -2.23 -12.92
C SER A 34 10.55 -1.26 -14.10
N LEU A 35 9.82 -0.14 -14.00
CA LEU A 35 9.85 0.91 -15.02
C LEU A 35 11.26 1.50 -15.20
N ALA A 36 11.96 1.78 -14.10
CA ALA A 36 13.28 2.36 -14.16
C ALA A 36 14.35 1.37 -14.69
N ARG A 37 14.31 0.11 -14.24
CA ARG A 37 15.36 -0.88 -14.57
C ARG A 37 15.11 -1.62 -15.87
N GLN A 38 13.87 -2.05 -16.12
CA GLN A 38 13.55 -2.93 -17.25
C GLN A 38 13.12 -2.12 -18.46
N ALA A 39 12.31 -1.07 -18.25
CA ALA A 39 11.87 -0.20 -19.34
C ALA A 39 12.81 1.00 -19.59
N SER A 40 13.84 1.18 -18.75
CA SER A 40 14.80 2.29 -18.84
C SER A 40 14.13 3.67 -18.88
N LEU A 41 13.06 3.85 -18.11
CA LEU A 41 12.31 5.10 -18.03
C LEU A 41 12.74 5.94 -16.83
N GLU A 42 12.64 7.26 -16.97
CA GLU A 42 12.65 8.19 -15.86
C GLU A 42 11.31 8.15 -15.12
N VAL A 43 11.34 7.91 -13.81
CA VAL A 43 10.14 7.67 -13.00
C VAL A 43 9.94 8.75 -11.97
N ASP A 44 8.83 9.46 -12.06
CA ASP A 44 8.37 10.40 -11.03
C ASP A 44 7.35 9.71 -10.11
N ILE A 45 7.63 9.62 -8.82
CA ILE A 45 6.70 9.07 -7.82
C ILE A 45 6.03 10.20 -7.08
N ILE A 46 4.71 10.34 -7.17
CA ILE A 46 3.92 11.27 -6.36
C ILE A 46 3.27 10.49 -5.23
N ALA A 47 3.66 10.75 -3.99
CA ALA A 47 3.12 10.03 -2.84
C ALA A 47 3.03 10.86 -1.56
N TYR A 48 2.24 10.43 -0.58
CA TYR A 48 2.33 11.01 0.75
C TYR A 48 3.62 10.59 1.44
N GLY A 49 4.19 11.51 2.21
CA GLY A 49 5.29 11.19 3.12
C GLY A 49 4.84 10.22 4.21
N GLY A 50 5.78 9.70 4.98
CA GLY A 50 5.49 8.75 6.04
C GLY A 50 6.68 7.87 6.33
N SER A 51 6.51 6.57 6.14
CA SER A 51 7.54 5.56 6.34
C SER A 51 8.60 5.66 5.24
N GLU A 52 9.86 5.41 5.56
CA GLU A 52 10.93 5.44 4.57
C GLU A 52 10.73 4.35 3.50
N PRO A 53 10.79 4.70 2.20
CA PRO A 53 10.80 3.72 1.12
C PRO A 53 12.04 2.84 1.16
N HIS A 54 11.99 1.71 0.45
CA HIS A 54 13.12 0.80 0.35
C HIS A 54 14.33 1.50 -0.29
N VAL A 55 15.54 1.18 0.20
CA VAL A 55 16.81 1.81 -0.23
C VAL A 55 16.98 1.75 -1.74
N ALA A 56 16.59 0.64 -2.38
CA ALA A 56 16.66 0.48 -3.83
C ALA A 56 15.88 1.53 -4.63
N VAL A 57 14.80 2.09 -4.07
CA VAL A 57 14.02 3.17 -4.68
C VAL A 57 14.72 4.51 -4.44
N LEU A 58 15.20 4.74 -3.21
CA LEU A 58 15.86 5.97 -2.81
C LEU A 58 17.20 6.20 -3.52
N SER A 59 17.94 5.13 -3.79
CA SER A 59 19.28 5.19 -4.39
C SER A 59 19.26 5.14 -5.92
N HIS A 60 18.10 4.97 -6.56
CA HIS A 60 18.03 4.80 -8.01
C HIS A 60 18.08 6.18 -8.71
N PRO A 61 19.02 6.42 -9.64
CA PRO A 61 19.20 7.75 -10.24
C PRO A 61 18.02 8.22 -11.08
N SER A 62 17.31 7.29 -11.73
CA SER A 62 16.13 7.59 -12.56
C SER A 62 14.80 7.64 -11.79
N ILE A 63 14.83 7.59 -10.45
CA ILE A 63 13.60 7.64 -9.64
C ILE A 63 13.58 8.94 -8.83
N HIS A 64 12.54 9.73 -9.04
CA HIS A 64 12.35 11.04 -8.42
C HIS A 64 11.10 11.03 -7.54
N ILE A 65 11.28 11.18 -6.23
CA ILE A 65 10.15 11.14 -5.27
C ILE A 65 9.66 12.55 -4.97
N HIS A 66 8.39 12.80 -5.25
CA HIS A 66 7.66 14.04 -4.99
C HIS A 66 6.68 13.83 -3.84
N THR A 67 7.10 14.24 -2.65
CA THR A 67 6.30 14.06 -1.43
C THR A 67 5.19 15.10 -1.32
N MET A 68 3.95 14.63 -1.24
CA MET A 68 2.78 15.44 -0.92
C MET A 68 2.63 15.58 0.60
N THR A 69 2.27 16.79 1.05
CA THR A 69 1.92 17.04 2.44
C THR A 69 0.63 16.30 2.79
N GLN A 70 0.65 15.52 3.87
CA GLN A 70 -0.54 14.87 4.40
C GLN A 70 -1.55 15.91 4.93
N TRP A 71 -2.82 15.52 4.98
CA TRP A 71 -3.86 16.37 5.56
C TRP A 71 -3.48 16.80 6.99
N PRO A 72 -3.41 18.11 7.30
CA PRO A 72 -2.89 18.57 8.58
C PRO A 72 -3.65 17.98 9.77
N LYS A 73 -2.91 17.48 10.77
CA LYS A 73 -3.48 16.90 11.99
C LYS A 73 -4.25 17.92 12.83
N ILE A 74 -3.94 19.23 12.68
CA ILE A 74 -4.68 20.34 13.30
C ILE A 74 -6.19 20.22 13.06
N PHE A 75 -6.59 19.70 11.91
CA PHE A 75 -7.98 19.55 11.55
C PHE A 75 -8.73 18.48 12.36
N GLN A 76 -8.00 17.58 13.05
CA GLN A 76 -8.60 16.53 13.88
C GLN A 76 -9.18 17.09 15.20
N GLY A 77 -8.70 18.25 15.65
CA GLY A 77 -9.17 18.93 16.87
C GLY A 77 -10.42 19.78 16.68
N LEU A 78 -10.97 19.90 15.45
CA LEU A 78 -12.11 20.78 15.22
C LEU A 78 -13.43 20.26 15.85
N PRO A 79 -14.32 21.17 16.25
CA PRO A 79 -15.66 20.83 16.74
C PRO A 79 -16.43 19.92 15.76
N ARG A 80 -17.25 19.02 16.30
CA ARG A 80 -17.98 17.99 15.51
C ARG A 80 -18.85 18.57 14.39
N ILE A 81 -19.32 19.81 14.52
CA ILE A 81 -20.17 20.48 13.53
C ILE A 81 -19.48 20.72 12.19
N PHE A 82 -18.15 20.85 12.17
CA PHE A 82 -17.37 21.06 10.94
C PHE A 82 -16.96 19.75 10.25
N ARG A 83 -17.12 18.61 10.91
CA ARG A 83 -16.76 17.29 10.35
C ARG A 83 -17.41 17.00 8.99
N PRO A 84 -18.72 17.20 8.75
CA PRO A 84 -19.31 16.91 7.44
C PRO A 84 -18.76 17.81 6.33
N ILE A 85 -18.55 19.11 6.60
CA ILE A 85 -17.95 20.05 5.64
C ILE A 85 -16.53 19.59 5.31
N MET A 86 -15.76 19.20 6.32
CA MET A 86 -14.38 18.77 6.14
C MET A 86 -14.25 17.44 5.40
N LEU A 87 -15.22 16.52 5.57
CA LEU A 87 -15.29 15.27 4.80
C LEU A 87 -15.46 15.53 3.29
N LEU A 88 -16.13 16.62 2.91
CA LEU A 88 -16.31 17.02 1.51
C LEU A 88 -15.17 17.92 1.01
N LEU A 89 -14.69 18.84 1.85
CA LEU A 89 -13.64 19.78 1.48
C LEU A 89 -12.29 19.09 1.29
N LYS A 90 -11.98 18.08 2.12
CA LYS A 90 -10.72 17.33 2.04
C LYS A 90 -10.46 16.72 0.64
N PRO A 91 -11.36 15.92 0.05
CA PRO A 91 -11.14 15.37 -1.29
C PRO A 91 -11.07 16.46 -2.36
N ILE A 92 -11.75 17.60 -2.20
CA ILE A 92 -11.65 18.73 -3.15
C ILE A 92 -10.27 19.37 -3.11
N ILE A 93 -9.76 19.69 -1.92
CA ILE A 93 -8.41 20.25 -1.78
C ILE A 93 -7.37 19.25 -2.29
N GLN A 94 -7.51 17.98 -1.90
CA GLN A 94 -6.64 16.90 -2.35
C GLN A 94 -6.65 16.72 -3.88
N PHE A 95 -7.79 16.92 -4.53
CA PHE A 95 -7.92 16.94 -6.00
C PHE A 95 -7.03 18.04 -6.61
N PHE A 96 -7.16 19.28 -6.15
CA PHE A 96 -6.40 20.40 -6.70
C PHE A 96 -4.90 20.30 -6.43
N VAL A 97 -4.51 19.87 -5.23
CA VAL A 97 -3.10 19.64 -4.90
C VAL A 97 -2.53 18.55 -5.80
N LEU A 98 -3.21 17.41 -5.93
CA LEU A 98 -2.75 16.32 -6.80
C LEU A 98 -2.66 16.78 -8.27
N LEU A 99 -3.65 17.52 -8.77
CA LEU A 99 -3.64 18.04 -10.12
C LEU A 99 -2.47 19.02 -10.34
N TRP A 100 -2.14 19.87 -9.37
CA TRP A 100 -0.97 20.74 -9.43
C TRP A 100 0.33 19.94 -9.53
N PHE A 101 0.47 18.86 -8.74
CA PHE A 101 1.64 17.99 -8.85
C PHE A 101 1.75 17.36 -10.25
N LEU A 102 0.67 16.73 -10.73
CA LEU A 102 0.63 16.02 -12.01
C LEU A 102 0.78 16.94 -13.23
N CYS A 103 0.25 18.15 -13.15
CA CYS A 103 0.18 19.06 -14.28
C CYS A 103 1.24 20.17 -14.24
N LEU A 104 1.88 20.48 -13.13
CA LEU A 104 2.80 21.63 -13.05
C LEU A 104 4.13 21.29 -12.38
N LYS A 105 4.12 20.42 -11.36
CA LYS A 105 5.34 20.11 -10.61
C LYS A 105 6.26 19.14 -11.35
N ILE A 106 5.70 18.10 -11.95
CA ILE A 106 6.48 17.08 -12.66
C ILE A 106 6.54 17.36 -14.17
N PRO A 107 7.61 16.93 -14.86
CA PRO A 107 7.64 16.91 -16.31
C PRO A 107 6.57 15.97 -16.87
N SER A 108 6.10 16.25 -18.09
CA SER A 108 5.00 15.47 -18.67
C SER A 108 5.41 14.02 -18.93
N PRO A 109 4.76 13.01 -18.30
CA PRO A 109 5.10 11.61 -18.52
C PRO A 109 4.44 11.06 -19.79
N ASP A 110 4.86 9.89 -20.25
CA ASP A 110 4.15 9.11 -21.28
C ASP A 110 3.01 8.29 -20.66
N VAL A 111 3.15 7.90 -19.39
CA VAL A 111 2.20 7.05 -18.69
C VAL A 111 2.06 7.46 -17.22
N PHE A 112 0.82 7.44 -16.72
CA PHE A 112 0.48 7.51 -15.32
C PHE A 112 0.04 6.12 -14.84
N ILE A 113 0.65 5.61 -13.77
CA ILE A 113 0.21 4.39 -13.07
C ILE A 113 -0.29 4.79 -11.69
N VAL A 114 -1.58 4.57 -11.41
CA VAL A 114 -2.19 4.97 -10.14
C VAL A 114 -2.53 3.75 -9.27
N GLN A 115 -2.20 3.84 -7.98
CA GLN A 115 -2.67 2.89 -6.97
C GLN A 115 -4.14 3.18 -6.62
N ASN A 116 -5.05 2.23 -6.80
CA ASN A 116 -6.42 2.29 -6.29
C ASN A 116 -6.59 1.26 -5.16
N PRO A 117 -7.03 1.65 -3.95
CA PRO A 117 -7.52 2.97 -3.51
C PRO A 117 -6.44 3.96 -3.00
N PRO A 118 -6.78 5.25 -2.74
CA PRO A 118 -8.10 5.87 -2.87
C PRO A 118 -8.48 6.21 -4.32
N SER A 119 -9.76 6.09 -4.64
CA SER A 119 -10.28 6.29 -6.01
C SER A 119 -10.73 7.72 -6.26
N VAL A 120 -11.39 8.33 -5.27
CA VAL A 120 -11.80 9.74 -5.32
C VAL A 120 -10.99 10.50 -4.26
N PRO A 121 -10.27 11.57 -4.62
CA PRO A 121 -10.25 12.27 -5.92
C PRO A 121 -9.24 11.74 -6.96
N THR A 122 -8.45 10.70 -6.63
CA THR A 122 -7.25 10.32 -7.40
C THR A 122 -7.51 10.00 -8.86
N LEU A 123 -8.44 9.08 -9.16
CA LEU A 123 -8.71 8.65 -10.53
C LEU A 123 -9.23 9.81 -11.39
N VAL A 124 -9.98 10.73 -10.78
CA VAL A 124 -10.47 11.94 -11.44
C VAL A 124 -9.30 12.85 -11.82
N ALA A 125 -8.43 13.17 -10.86
CA ALA A 125 -7.28 14.04 -11.08
C ALA A 125 -6.30 13.47 -12.09
N VAL A 126 -5.96 12.18 -11.97
CA VAL A 126 -5.03 11.50 -12.88
C VAL A 126 -5.63 11.42 -14.27
N ARG A 127 -6.93 11.09 -14.43
CA ARG A 127 -7.57 11.06 -15.75
C ARG A 127 -7.52 12.42 -16.43
N TRP A 128 -7.80 13.50 -15.68
CA TRP A 128 -7.74 14.87 -16.20
C TRP A 128 -6.31 15.24 -16.61
N ALA A 129 -5.32 14.97 -15.76
CA ALA A 129 -3.91 15.19 -16.07
C ALA A 129 -3.47 14.39 -17.31
N SER A 130 -3.89 13.13 -17.42
CA SER A 130 -3.58 12.26 -18.57
C SER A 130 -4.11 12.84 -19.88
N SER A 131 -5.35 13.33 -19.89
CA SER A 131 -5.92 14.04 -21.06
C SER A 131 -5.11 15.28 -21.43
N LEU A 132 -4.80 16.11 -20.44
CA LEU A 132 -4.08 17.37 -20.67
C LEU A 132 -2.65 17.16 -21.16
N ARG A 133 -2.01 16.05 -20.74
CA ARG A 133 -0.61 15.73 -21.05
C ARG A 133 -0.44 14.76 -22.22
N ASN A 134 -1.55 14.26 -22.79
CA ASN A 134 -1.59 13.20 -23.79
C ASN A 134 -0.78 11.97 -23.34
N SER A 135 -1.02 11.54 -22.11
CA SER A 135 -0.36 10.40 -21.47
C SER A 135 -1.34 9.24 -21.35
N ALA A 136 -0.83 8.01 -21.29
CA ALA A 136 -1.64 6.83 -20.98
C ALA A 136 -2.01 6.81 -19.49
N PHE A 137 -3.24 6.40 -19.18
CA PHE A 137 -3.77 6.28 -17.83
C PHE A 137 -3.97 4.82 -17.45
N ILE A 138 -3.12 4.30 -16.56
CA ILE A 138 -3.17 2.91 -16.08
C ILE A 138 -3.58 2.88 -14.61
N ILE A 139 -4.55 2.04 -14.27
CA ILE A 139 -5.01 1.83 -12.89
C ILE A 139 -4.49 0.49 -12.38
N ASP A 140 -3.87 0.50 -11.22
CA ASP A 140 -3.52 -0.70 -10.47
C ASP A 140 -4.52 -0.92 -9.32
N TRP A 141 -5.40 -1.91 -9.49
CA TRP A 141 -6.51 -2.23 -8.60
C TRP A 141 -6.06 -3.17 -7.46
N HIS A 142 -6.09 -2.65 -6.23
CA HIS A 142 -5.74 -3.40 -5.01
C HIS A 142 -6.99 -3.73 -4.19
N ASN A 143 -7.97 -2.83 -4.24
CA ASN A 143 -9.28 -2.98 -3.63
C ASN A 143 -10.25 -2.02 -4.33
N PHE A 144 -11.53 -2.17 -4.05
CA PHE A 144 -12.55 -1.21 -4.46
C PHE A 144 -12.76 -0.17 -3.37
N GLY A 145 -12.51 1.10 -3.70
CA GLY A 145 -12.64 2.21 -2.77
C GLY A 145 -14.07 2.33 -2.22
N TYR A 146 -15.10 2.05 -3.03
CA TYR A 146 -16.49 2.09 -2.57
C TYR A 146 -16.76 1.04 -1.48
N THR A 147 -16.12 -0.13 -1.55
CA THR A 147 -16.29 -1.18 -0.55
C THR A 147 -15.66 -0.76 0.78
N LEU A 148 -14.46 -0.18 0.76
CA LEU A 148 -13.81 0.36 1.96
C LEU A 148 -14.61 1.51 2.58
N LEU A 149 -15.15 2.42 1.74
CA LEU A 149 -16.01 3.49 2.21
C LEU A 149 -17.30 2.94 2.82
N GLY A 150 -17.87 1.88 2.23
CA GLY A 150 -19.04 1.17 2.75
C GLY A 150 -18.83 0.51 4.11
N LEU A 151 -17.60 0.13 4.47
CA LEU A 151 -17.27 -0.33 5.83
C LEU A 151 -17.35 0.81 6.85
N SER A 152 -17.08 2.05 6.45
CA SER A 152 -17.04 3.22 7.35
C SER A 152 -18.39 3.94 7.45
N LEU A 153 -19.10 4.11 6.32
CA LEU A 153 -20.35 4.89 6.25
C LEU A 153 -21.62 4.01 6.13
N GLY A 154 -21.44 2.69 6.03
CA GLY A 154 -22.52 1.74 5.77
C GLY A 154 -22.78 1.54 4.27
N ARG A 155 -23.01 0.29 3.87
CA ARG A 155 -23.16 -0.12 2.46
C ARG A 155 -24.35 0.54 1.74
N ASN A 156 -25.40 0.89 2.48
CA ASN A 156 -26.63 1.48 1.93
C ASN A 156 -26.60 3.01 1.85
N SER A 157 -25.48 3.64 2.18
CA SER A 157 -25.34 5.10 2.13
C SER A 157 -25.33 5.60 0.68
N ARG A 158 -26.09 6.66 0.38
CA ARG A 158 -26.08 7.33 -0.93
C ARG A 158 -24.67 7.79 -1.33
N PHE A 159 -23.85 8.16 -0.36
CA PHE A 159 -22.45 8.54 -0.61
C PHE A 159 -21.62 7.38 -1.18
N VAL A 160 -21.83 6.16 -0.71
CA VAL A 160 -21.15 4.97 -1.22
C VAL A 160 -21.59 4.66 -2.65
N SER A 161 -22.88 4.81 -2.95
CA SER A 161 -23.40 4.64 -4.32
C SER A 161 -22.80 5.67 -5.29
N VAL A 162 -22.71 6.95 -4.88
CA VAL A 162 -22.05 7.99 -5.69
C VAL A 162 -20.57 7.67 -5.87
N TYR A 163 -19.87 7.29 -4.80
CA TYR A 163 -18.46 6.92 -4.86
C TYR A 163 -18.24 5.75 -5.83
N ARG A 164 -19.06 4.69 -5.74
CA ARG A 164 -19.03 3.53 -6.65
C ARG A 164 -19.25 3.95 -8.10
N TRP A 165 -20.20 4.85 -8.35
CA TRP A 165 -20.45 5.35 -9.69
C TRP A 165 -19.24 6.11 -10.25
N ILE A 166 -18.62 7.01 -9.46
CA ILE A 166 -17.40 7.74 -9.87
C ILE A 166 -16.27 6.75 -10.14
N GLU A 167 -16.01 5.83 -9.20
CA GLU A 167 -14.95 4.82 -9.31
C GLU A 167 -15.14 3.96 -10.56
N ASN A 168 -16.37 3.50 -10.85
CA ASN A 168 -16.68 2.73 -12.05
C ASN A 168 -16.50 3.55 -13.33
N ARG A 169 -16.99 4.80 -13.34
CA ARG A 169 -16.92 5.69 -14.50
C ARG A 169 -15.48 5.98 -14.89
N TYR A 170 -14.64 6.39 -13.94
CA TYR A 170 -13.24 6.70 -14.20
C TYR A 170 -12.39 5.44 -14.39
N GLY A 171 -12.78 4.33 -13.75
CA GLY A 171 -12.17 3.01 -13.98
C GLY A 171 -12.25 2.58 -15.44
N LYS A 172 -13.42 2.75 -16.08
CA LYS A 172 -13.63 2.45 -17.52
C LYS A 172 -12.88 3.36 -18.47
N MET A 173 -12.42 4.52 -18.00
CA MET A 173 -11.70 5.51 -18.81
C MET A 173 -10.19 5.29 -18.80
N ALA A 174 -9.70 4.23 -18.14
CA ALA A 174 -8.29 3.86 -18.13
C ALA A 174 -7.90 3.16 -19.45
N ASP A 175 -6.71 3.51 -19.94
CA ASP A 175 -6.09 2.89 -21.11
C ASP A 175 -5.54 1.49 -20.77
N GLY A 176 -5.29 1.22 -19.48
CA GLY A 176 -4.90 -0.08 -18.98
C GLY A 176 -5.34 -0.32 -17.54
N SER A 177 -5.55 -1.58 -17.17
CA SER A 177 -5.87 -1.96 -15.79
C SER A 177 -5.06 -3.17 -15.36
N LEU A 178 -4.49 -3.09 -14.17
CA LEU A 178 -3.74 -4.14 -13.48
C LEU A 178 -4.51 -4.51 -12.21
N CYS A 179 -4.47 -5.76 -11.76
CA CYS A 179 -5.13 -6.14 -10.52
C CYS A 179 -4.38 -7.23 -9.76
N VAL A 180 -4.59 -7.28 -8.44
CA VAL A 180 -3.89 -8.18 -7.52
C VAL A 180 -4.30 -9.65 -7.61
N THR A 181 -5.53 -9.95 -8.08
CA THR A 181 -6.08 -11.32 -8.05
C THR A 181 -6.98 -11.61 -9.24
N LYS A 182 -7.09 -12.90 -9.61
CA LYS A 182 -8.08 -13.40 -10.59
C LYS A 182 -9.53 -13.12 -10.18
N ALA A 183 -9.85 -13.17 -8.89
CA ALA A 183 -11.19 -12.85 -8.40
C ALA A 183 -11.55 -11.39 -8.70
N MET A 184 -10.61 -10.46 -8.47
CA MET A 184 -10.78 -9.05 -8.80
C MET A 184 -10.86 -8.83 -10.31
N GLN A 185 -10.03 -9.52 -11.11
CA GLN A 185 -10.12 -9.48 -12.57
C GLN A 185 -11.52 -9.87 -13.05
N HIS A 186 -12.08 -10.95 -12.51
CA HIS A 186 -13.42 -11.42 -12.87
C HIS A 186 -14.50 -10.41 -12.49
N GLU A 187 -14.41 -9.82 -11.29
CA GLU A 187 -15.33 -8.75 -10.85
C GLU A 187 -15.24 -7.51 -11.76
N LEU A 188 -14.02 -7.09 -12.13
CA LEU A 188 -13.78 -5.98 -13.05
C LEU A 188 -14.35 -6.28 -14.45
N ALA A 189 -14.14 -7.49 -14.97
CA ALA A 189 -14.63 -7.88 -16.28
C ALA A 189 -16.17 -7.96 -16.32
N GLN A 190 -16.78 -8.70 -15.39
CA GLN A 190 -18.21 -8.99 -15.41
C GLN A 190 -19.08 -7.81 -14.96
N ASN A 191 -18.72 -7.18 -13.84
CA ASN A 191 -19.57 -6.16 -13.23
C ASN A 191 -19.17 -4.74 -13.66
N TRP A 192 -17.92 -4.55 -14.08
CA TRP A 192 -17.41 -3.22 -14.45
C TRP A 192 -17.10 -3.10 -15.94
N GLY A 193 -17.06 -4.19 -16.72
CA GLY A 193 -16.68 -4.14 -18.12
C GLY A 193 -15.24 -3.64 -18.34
N ILE A 194 -14.35 -3.86 -17.36
CA ILE A 194 -12.95 -3.45 -17.40
C ILE A 194 -12.10 -4.71 -17.62
N ASN A 195 -11.33 -4.74 -18.70
CA ASN A 195 -10.36 -5.80 -18.93
C ASN A 195 -9.07 -5.50 -18.17
N ALA A 196 -8.84 -6.22 -17.07
CA ALA A 196 -7.65 -6.06 -16.24
C ALA A 196 -6.69 -7.24 -16.43
N THR A 197 -5.38 -6.98 -16.33
CA THR A 197 -4.35 -8.02 -16.28
C THR A 197 -4.00 -8.33 -14.83
N VAL A 198 -3.95 -9.61 -14.47
CA VAL A 198 -3.57 -10.01 -13.10
C VAL A 198 -2.06 -9.94 -12.96
N LEU A 199 -1.60 -9.12 -12.02
CA LEU A 199 -0.24 -9.12 -11.52
C LEU A 199 -0.30 -9.46 -10.04
N TYR A 200 0.13 -10.66 -9.69
CA TYR A 200 0.17 -11.07 -8.30
C TYR A 200 1.26 -10.32 -7.55
N ASP A 201 0.98 -9.96 -6.29
CA ASP A 201 2.02 -9.49 -5.39
C ASP A 201 2.94 -10.66 -5.06
N GLN A 202 4.18 -10.59 -5.55
CA GLN A 202 5.24 -11.45 -5.08
C GLN A 202 5.98 -10.75 -3.94
N PRO A 203 6.33 -11.48 -2.87
CA PRO A 203 7.13 -10.93 -1.81
C PRO A 203 8.43 -10.39 -2.40
N PRO A 204 8.82 -9.17 -2.03
CA PRO A 204 10.05 -8.62 -2.53
C PRO A 204 11.29 -9.50 -2.34
N GLU A 205 12.34 -9.37 -3.17
CA GLU A 205 13.59 -10.15 -2.96
C GLU A 205 14.22 -9.89 -1.58
N PHE A 206 13.97 -8.71 -1.00
CA PHE A 206 14.39 -8.38 0.36
C PHE A 206 13.53 -9.04 1.45
N PHE A 207 12.37 -9.62 1.13
CA PHE A 207 11.66 -10.52 2.04
C PHE A 207 12.35 -11.88 2.03
N HIS A 208 13.36 -12.02 2.89
CA HIS A 208 14.02 -13.28 3.16
C HIS A 208 13.48 -13.90 4.45
N PRO A 209 13.64 -15.22 4.65
CA PRO A 209 13.47 -15.83 5.95
C PRO A 209 14.29 -15.06 6.99
N THR A 210 13.61 -14.56 8.02
CA THR A 210 14.22 -13.75 9.08
C THR A 210 15.29 -14.56 9.82
N SER A 211 16.44 -13.94 10.07
CA SER A 211 17.53 -14.53 10.87
C SER A 211 17.06 -14.81 12.30
N LEU A 212 17.79 -15.65 13.03
CA LEU A 212 17.38 -16.04 14.38
C LEU A 212 17.51 -14.85 15.36
N GLU A 213 18.48 -13.98 15.12
CA GLU A 213 18.74 -12.74 15.84
C GLU A 213 17.58 -11.74 15.66
N GLU A 214 17.15 -11.54 14.42
CA GLU A 214 16.02 -10.67 14.11
C GLU A 214 14.70 -11.22 14.68
N LYS A 215 14.49 -12.54 14.62
CA LYS A 215 13.35 -13.21 15.26
C LYS A 215 13.37 -12.97 16.77
N HIS A 216 14.51 -13.16 17.43
CA HIS A 216 14.63 -12.93 18.86
C HIS A 216 14.34 -11.47 19.23
N LYS A 217 14.95 -10.50 18.53
CA LYS A 217 14.65 -9.07 18.73
C LYS A 217 13.17 -8.74 18.54
N LEU A 218 12.52 -9.31 17.52
CA LEU A 218 11.09 -9.14 17.28
C LEU A 218 10.27 -9.70 18.45
N PHE A 219 10.56 -10.92 18.88
CA PHE A 219 9.82 -11.55 19.98
C PHE A 219 10.07 -10.87 21.33
N CYS A 220 11.27 -10.33 21.60
CA CYS A 220 11.50 -9.51 22.79
C CYS A 220 10.64 -8.23 22.79
N ARG A 221 10.46 -7.60 21.63
CA ARG A 221 9.57 -6.43 21.49
C ARG A 221 8.11 -6.80 21.68
N LEU A 222 7.69 -7.95 21.15
CA LEU A 222 6.31 -8.42 21.22
C LEU A 222 5.99 -9.08 22.57
N ASP A 223 6.96 -9.55 23.34
CA ASP A 223 6.76 -10.33 24.58
C ASP A 223 5.79 -9.63 25.54
N LYS A 224 5.91 -8.30 25.68
CA LYS A 224 5.06 -7.47 26.54
C LYS A 224 3.60 -7.42 26.09
N ASP A 225 3.36 -7.48 24.78
CA ASP A 225 2.01 -7.46 24.21
C ASP A 225 1.41 -8.89 24.17
N LEU A 226 2.28 -9.89 23.98
CA LEU A 226 1.91 -11.30 23.95
C LEU A 226 1.58 -11.87 25.34
N CYS A 227 2.24 -11.37 26.39
CA CYS A 227 2.07 -11.85 27.77
C CYS A 227 0.94 -11.15 28.54
N GLN A 228 0.20 -10.22 27.90
CA GLN A 228 -0.98 -9.64 28.53
C GLN A 228 -2.16 -10.61 28.42
N PRO A 229 -2.79 -11.03 29.55
CA PRO A 229 -3.88 -11.99 29.51
C PRO A 229 -5.10 -11.39 28.80
N LEU A 230 -5.49 -11.97 27.66
CA LEU A 230 -6.69 -11.56 26.91
C LEU A 230 -7.98 -12.19 27.48
N GLY A 231 -7.88 -13.07 28.49
CA GLY A 231 -9.01 -13.67 29.20
C GLY A 231 -8.63 -14.93 30.00
N SER A 232 -9.57 -15.45 30.80
CA SER A 232 -9.41 -16.72 31.52
C SER A 232 -9.42 -17.89 30.52
N GLY A 233 -8.28 -18.54 30.32
CA GLY A 233 -8.10 -19.65 29.37
C GLY A 233 -7.03 -19.41 28.29
N ASP A 234 -6.28 -18.31 28.39
CA ASP A 234 -5.16 -18.05 27.47
C ASP A 234 -4.00 -19.05 27.67
N CYS A 235 -3.50 -19.58 26.57
CA CYS A 235 -2.42 -20.57 26.52
C CYS A 235 -1.05 -19.97 26.87
N VAL A 236 -0.93 -18.64 26.92
CA VAL A 236 0.28 -17.93 27.37
C VAL A 236 0.39 -17.97 28.91
N SER A 237 -0.72 -17.79 29.62
CA SER A 237 -0.74 -17.80 31.10
C SER A 237 -0.38 -19.17 31.69
N GLY A 238 -0.72 -20.26 31.00
CA GLY A 238 -0.39 -21.62 31.43
C GLY A 238 1.10 -21.99 31.31
N GLY A 239 1.87 -21.25 30.50
CA GLY A 239 3.32 -21.50 30.31
C GLY A 239 4.22 -20.84 31.37
N ARG A 240 3.72 -19.82 32.09
CA ARG A 240 4.48 -19.09 33.11
C ARG A 240 4.17 -19.48 34.56
N LEU A 241 3.24 -20.41 34.81
CA LEU A 241 2.86 -20.82 36.18
C LEU A 241 3.98 -21.56 36.97
N GLY A 242 5.22 -21.54 36.49
CA GLY A 242 6.39 -22.12 37.17
C GLY A 242 7.72 -21.39 36.95
N MET A 243 7.74 -20.18 36.38
CA MET A 243 8.98 -19.40 36.18
C MET A 243 8.82 -17.99 36.73
N GLU A 244 8.84 -17.86 38.06
CA GLU A 244 8.80 -16.55 38.74
C GLU A 244 10.16 -15.85 38.86
N ASN A 245 11.26 -16.44 38.40
CA ASN A 245 12.56 -15.77 38.36
C ASN A 245 13.35 -16.38 37.21
N TYR A 246 13.80 -15.59 36.22
CA TYR A 246 15.08 -15.68 35.49
C TYR A 246 15.02 -14.76 34.25
N GLU A 247 15.92 -13.77 34.26
CA GLU A 247 16.58 -13.01 33.18
C GLU A 247 15.82 -12.54 31.92
N LEU A 248 16.17 -11.32 31.49
CA LEU A 248 15.65 -10.56 30.34
C LEU A 248 15.79 -11.23 28.95
N ASP A 249 16.31 -12.46 28.88
CA ASP A 249 16.80 -13.13 27.67
C ASP A 249 15.93 -14.35 27.24
N GLU A 250 14.83 -14.59 27.95
CA GLU A 250 13.89 -15.69 27.73
C GLU A 250 12.57 -15.20 27.10
N THR A 251 12.35 -15.49 25.81
CA THR A 251 11.05 -15.26 25.16
C THR A 251 10.26 -16.57 24.97
N LEU A 252 9.00 -16.47 24.55
CA LEU A 252 8.15 -17.63 24.25
C LEU A 252 8.66 -18.52 23.09
N PHE A 253 9.55 -18.01 22.24
CA PHE A 253 9.99 -18.70 21.01
C PHE A 253 11.51 -18.98 21.00
N PRO A 254 12.39 -17.96 20.96
CA PRO A 254 13.83 -18.15 21.20
C PRO A 254 14.29 -17.87 22.65
N THR A 255 15.30 -18.60 23.10
CA THR A 255 16.09 -18.29 24.29
C THR A 255 17.48 -17.87 23.87
N GLN A 256 18.03 -16.85 24.51
CA GLN A 256 19.45 -16.53 24.41
C GLN A 256 20.21 -17.19 25.57
N VAL A 257 21.24 -17.98 25.25
CA VAL A 257 22.15 -18.59 26.23
C VAL A 257 23.56 -18.10 25.91
N GLY A 258 24.07 -17.16 26.71
CA GLY A 258 25.34 -16.48 26.42
C GLY A 258 25.26 -15.60 25.15
N THR A 259 26.14 -15.84 24.17
CA THR A 259 26.12 -15.15 22.87
C THR A 259 25.31 -15.89 21.79
N GLY A 260 24.80 -17.09 22.10
CA GLY A 260 24.08 -17.94 21.16
C GLY A 260 22.56 -17.84 21.35
N ILE A 261 21.83 -17.72 20.25
CA ILE A 261 20.36 -17.73 20.26
C ILE A 261 19.90 -19.10 19.76
N PHE A 262 18.94 -19.71 20.46
CA PHE A 262 18.40 -21.03 20.13
C PHE A 262 16.87 -21.01 20.14
N LEU A 263 16.25 -21.83 19.29
CA LEU A 263 14.80 -22.03 19.30
C LEU A 263 14.42 -23.04 20.38
N LYS A 264 13.41 -22.73 21.19
CA LYS A 264 12.89 -23.67 22.20
C LYS A 264 12.30 -24.91 21.49
N PRO A 265 12.59 -26.14 21.98
CA PRO A 265 12.08 -27.38 21.38
C PRO A 265 10.56 -27.52 21.49
N ASN A 266 9.94 -27.05 22.59
CA ASN A 266 8.48 -27.06 22.82
C ASN A 266 7.84 -25.66 22.69
N ARG A 267 8.34 -24.83 21.76
CA ARG A 267 7.81 -23.47 21.57
C ARG A 267 6.38 -23.50 21.05
N ALA A 268 5.60 -22.47 21.41
CA ALA A 268 4.29 -22.25 20.81
C ALA A 268 4.41 -22.00 19.30
N ALA A 269 3.34 -22.25 18.54
CA ALA A 269 3.22 -21.81 17.16
C ALA A 269 2.47 -20.46 17.12
N LEU A 270 3.05 -19.48 16.43
CA LEU A 270 2.39 -18.21 16.16
C LEU A 270 1.70 -18.29 14.80
N VAL A 271 0.38 -18.28 14.77
CA VAL A 271 -0.38 -18.15 13.52
C VAL A 271 -0.83 -16.71 13.38
N VAL A 272 -0.24 -16.04 12.38
CA VAL A 272 -0.60 -14.67 12.00
C VAL A 272 -1.54 -14.75 10.82
N SER A 273 -2.76 -14.20 10.95
CA SER A 273 -3.67 -14.00 9.83
C SER A 273 -3.83 -12.51 9.54
N SER A 274 -4.05 -12.18 8.28
CA SER A 274 -4.26 -10.81 7.77
C SER A 274 -5.48 -10.10 8.37
N ILE A 275 -6.33 -10.81 9.12
CA ILE A 275 -7.57 -10.28 9.72
C ILE A 275 -7.63 -10.53 11.24
N ARG A 276 -6.82 -11.44 11.80
CA ARG A 276 -6.72 -11.74 13.24
C ARG A 276 -5.55 -12.71 13.53
N CYS A 277 -4.78 -12.51 14.61
CA CYS A 277 -3.90 -13.55 15.14
C CYS A 277 -4.73 -14.56 15.96
N ILE A 278 -4.56 -15.86 15.71
CA ILE A 278 -5.22 -16.95 16.45
C ILE A 278 -4.14 -17.92 16.89
N TRP A 279 -4.17 -18.37 18.14
CA TRP A 279 -3.17 -19.27 18.71
C TRP A 279 -3.56 -20.74 18.50
N ALA A 280 -2.61 -21.58 18.10
CA ALA A 280 -2.77 -23.04 18.06
C ALA A 280 -1.51 -23.72 18.61
N ARG A 281 -1.68 -24.71 19.49
CA ARG A 281 -0.62 -25.67 19.83
C ARG A 281 -0.53 -26.70 18.71
N ILE A 282 0.69 -27.01 18.26
CA ILE A 282 1.00 -28.25 17.54
C ILE A 282 1.59 -29.20 18.57
#